data_AF-A0A081HZK6-F1
#
_entry.id   AF-A0A081HZK6-F1
#
_cell.length_a   1.000
_cell.length_b   1.000
_cell.length_c   1.000
_cell.angle_alpha   90.00
_cell.angle_beta   90.00
_cell.angle_gamma   90.00
#
_symmetry.space_group_name_H-M   'P 1'
#
loop_
_entity.id
_entity.type
_entity.pdbx_description
1 polymer ?
#
loop_
_entity_poly.entity_id
_entity_poly.type
_entity_poly.pdbx_seq_one_letter_code
_entity_poly.pdbx_strand_id
1 'polypeptide(L)'
;MNIDVPPEMYGNDPAGFIDHLGLVVLRRPIGSDTVWEVSAKHTDLVSAQTLHGPALKRSRFDVSPAPTPDVPGGMPPKLSDTFDKITQALDENPALAARLDRIITTLIAVPDHQVPAAIEWGSAALSRIPLERADGATEPLFPRLSVHDVRIDPLAYRWSKLPQVLLRLRHTTAAELVEESKQNPEKATFQSSGALLEGTVFGGLYFAPLLGSQSPSMWGIGVPRVGQVIVYTFGRLINGRGFGASRDPLDCLRVLIHHSPTHDFANTIADASDMHRAIFSETVDWWASRVDKTINDIFSPTTYLDAKNTYVPEAHQRWMLNLEQLITRIGAILSHPRDRSAQLMLMFPAMDLLADSFTGANGIGQLMTPTRLAKRIKAIEEHVPTRIKPLVMAPAYRALTAAQQVSDEFFAPSSNPDATTESRLIHLWNARRNTTHGFNENAEILAEHTGRLPADIVFVPMVYLLDILTDRERLLQRIARGCRTAHPGRTS
;
A
#
# COMPACT_ATOMS: atom_id res chain seq x y z
N MET A 1 24.37 -9.00 -13.58
CA MET A 1 23.10 -9.48 -14.15
C MET A 1 23.24 -9.48 -15.66
N ASN A 2 22.89 -10.56 -16.34
CA ASN A 2 22.82 -10.63 -17.79
C ASN A 2 21.41 -10.24 -18.26
N ILE A 3 21.31 -9.32 -19.21
CA ILE A 3 20.04 -8.86 -19.77
C ILE A 3 20.13 -8.80 -21.29
N ASP A 4 19.14 -9.37 -21.97
CA ASP A 4 19.04 -9.37 -23.43
C ASP A 4 18.31 -8.09 -23.89
N VAL A 5 19.01 -7.23 -24.63
CA VAL A 5 18.49 -5.95 -25.13
C VAL A 5 18.77 -5.85 -26.63
N PRO A 6 17.72 -5.83 -27.48
CA PRO A 6 17.88 -5.69 -28.92
C PRO A 6 18.58 -4.38 -29.31
N PRO A 7 19.38 -4.37 -30.40
CA PRO A 7 20.14 -3.19 -30.81
C PRO A 7 19.26 -2.02 -31.25
N GLU A 8 18.00 -2.26 -31.66
CA GLU A 8 17.06 -1.24 -32.13
C GLU A 8 16.43 -0.43 -30.98
N MET A 9 16.61 -0.86 -29.72
CA MET A 9 16.02 -0.20 -28.56
C MET A 9 16.51 1.24 -28.42
N TYR A 10 15.59 2.11 -27.98
CA TYR A 10 15.89 3.50 -27.61
C TYR A 10 16.58 4.32 -28.72
N GLY A 11 16.15 4.13 -29.97
CA GLY A 11 16.69 4.87 -31.12
C GLY A 11 18.04 4.33 -31.61
N ASN A 12 18.22 3.01 -31.56
CA ASN A 12 19.50 2.33 -31.81
C ASN A 12 20.58 2.64 -30.76
N ASP A 13 20.18 2.94 -29.52
CA ASP A 13 21.07 3.19 -28.39
C ASP A 13 20.70 2.29 -27.19
N PRO A 14 21.00 0.98 -27.26
CA PRO A 14 20.75 0.06 -26.15
C PRO A 14 21.53 0.42 -24.88
N ALA A 15 22.69 1.10 -24.99
CA ALA A 15 23.42 1.58 -23.82
C ALA A 15 22.67 2.73 -23.13
N GLY A 16 22.12 3.67 -23.90
CA GLY A 16 21.23 4.72 -23.40
C GLY A 16 19.95 4.17 -22.78
N PHE A 17 19.38 3.08 -23.31
CA PHE A 17 18.26 2.37 -22.67
C PHE A 17 18.63 1.85 -21.27
N ILE A 18 19.80 1.20 -21.15
CA ILE A 18 20.30 0.64 -19.89
C ILE A 18 20.56 1.77 -18.87
N ASP A 19 21.18 2.87 -19.30
CA ASP A 19 21.41 4.03 -18.44
C ASP A 19 20.11 4.72 -18.03
N HIS A 20 19.12 4.82 -18.94
CA HIS A 20 17.79 5.33 -18.64
C HIS A 20 17.10 4.53 -17.52
N LEU A 21 17.31 3.21 -17.51
CA LEU A 21 16.87 2.29 -16.45
C LEU A 21 17.73 2.36 -15.17
N GLY A 22 18.65 3.32 -15.05
CA GLY A 22 19.53 3.50 -13.90
C GLY A 22 20.50 2.33 -13.67
N LEU A 23 20.77 1.54 -14.70
CA LEU A 23 21.67 0.39 -14.66
C LEU A 23 23.07 0.79 -15.14
N VAL A 24 24.09 0.18 -14.55
CA VAL A 24 25.50 0.37 -14.93
C VAL A 24 25.93 -0.77 -15.83
N VAL A 25 26.47 -0.43 -17.00
CA VAL A 25 27.07 -1.41 -17.91
C VAL A 25 28.42 -1.86 -17.35
N LEU A 26 28.54 -3.16 -17.05
CA LEU A 26 29.79 -3.80 -16.64
C LEU A 26 30.53 -4.39 -17.85
N ARG A 27 29.78 -4.98 -18.80
CA ARG A 27 30.31 -5.52 -20.06
C ARG A 27 29.30 -5.34 -21.18
N ARG A 28 29.81 -4.92 -22.34
CA ARG A 28 29.03 -4.78 -23.59
C ARG A 28 29.01 -6.11 -24.36
N PRO A 29 27.94 -6.38 -25.14
CA PRO A 29 27.92 -7.51 -26.07
C PRO A 29 29.06 -7.42 -27.09
N ILE A 30 29.50 -8.57 -27.61
CA ILE A 30 30.56 -8.67 -28.63
C ILE A 30 29.95 -9.23 -29.91
N GLY A 31 30.26 -8.62 -31.06
CA GLY A 31 29.79 -9.09 -32.36
C GLY A 31 28.27 -8.89 -32.53
N SER A 32 27.55 -9.98 -32.83
CA SER A 32 26.10 -9.98 -33.03
C SER A 32 25.29 -10.36 -31.77
N ASP A 33 25.94 -10.46 -30.62
CA ASP A 33 25.28 -10.74 -29.34
C ASP A 33 24.46 -9.53 -28.87
N THR A 34 23.39 -9.79 -28.13
CA THR A 34 22.47 -8.79 -27.55
C THR A 34 22.47 -8.83 -26.02
N VAL A 35 23.28 -9.69 -25.40
CA VAL A 35 23.36 -9.85 -23.95
C VAL A 35 24.35 -8.86 -23.32
N TRP A 36 23.82 -8.03 -22.44
CA TRP A 36 24.58 -7.05 -21.66
C TRP A 36 24.80 -7.55 -20.23
N GLU A 37 26.00 -7.32 -19.69
CA GLU A 37 26.26 -7.51 -18.26
C GLU A 37 26.10 -6.17 -17.54
N VAL A 38 25.17 -6.10 -16.60
CA VAL A 38 24.80 -4.88 -15.90
C VAL A 38 24.67 -5.07 -14.39
N SER A 39 24.70 -3.97 -13.65
CA SER A 39 24.34 -3.88 -12.23
C SER A 39 23.38 -2.72 -11.97
N ALA A 40 22.67 -2.73 -10.85
CA ALA A 40 21.86 -1.61 -10.40
C ALA A 40 22.66 -0.73 -9.44
N LYS A 41 22.53 0.60 -9.56
CA LYS A 41 23.00 1.52 -8.52
C LYS A 41 22.08 1.41 -7.31
N HIS A 42 22.64 1.58 -6.12
CA HIS A 42 21.82 1.83 -4.94
C HIS A 42 21.23 3.25 -5.04
N THR A 43 19.92 3.36 -4.82
CA THR A 43 19.20 4.63 -4.81
C THR A 43 18.02 4.54 -3.86
N ASP A 44 17.58 5.68 -3.34
CA ASP A 44 16.34 5.78 -2.58
C ASP A 44 15.20 5.97 -3.59
N LEU A 45 14.34 4.96 -3.72
CA LEU A 45 13.15 5.03 -4.56
C LEU A 45 12.01 5.77 -3.88
N VAL A 46 12.00 5.80 -2.55
CA VAL A 46 11.04 6.58 -1.77
C VAL A 46 11.79 7.39 -0.72
N SER A 47 11.56 8.69 -0.70
CA SER A 47 12.08 9.57 0.34
C SER A 47 10.96 10.38 0.97
N ALA A 48 11.10 10.72 2.25
CA ALA A 48 10.15 11.54 2.97
C ALA A 48 10.87 12.72 3.64
N GLN A 49 10.23 13.88 3.60
CA GLN A 49 10.67 15.06 4.32
C GLN A 49 9.51 15.71 5.05
N THR A 50 9.73 16.11 6.30
CA THR A 50 8.76 16.91 7.05
C THR A 50 8.91 18.39 6.65
N LEU A 51 7.83 18.97 6.14
CA LEU A 51 7.75 20.39 5.71
C LEU A 51 7.25 21.29 6.84
N HIS A 52 6.30 20.80 7.64
CA HIS A 52 5.70 21.52 8.75
C HIS A 52 5.41 20.55 9.90
N GLY A 53 5.50 21.01 11.14
CA GLY A 53 5.12 20.21 12.30
C GLY A 53 5.80 20.64 13.60
N PRO A 54 5.37 20.08 14.74
CA PRO A 54 5.82 20.50 16.08
C PRO A 54 7.29 20.18 16.36
N ALA A 55 7.94 19.34 15.55
CA ALA A 55 9.35 19.01 15.67
C ALA A 55 10.28 20.00 14.94
N LEU A 56 9.74 20.88 14.09
CA LEU A 56 10.52 21.82 13.29
C LEU A 56 10.57 23.21 13.95
N LYS A 57 11.72 23.88 13.81
CA LYS A 57 11.88 25.28 14.24
C LYS A 57 11.15 26.27 13.32
N ARG A 58 11.02 25.93 12.03
CA ARG A 58 10.32 26.71 11.01
C ARG A 58 9.72 25.78 9.95
N SER A 59 8.58 26.17 9.38
CA SER A 59 8.03 25.54 8.18
C SER A 59 8.97 25.75 6.99
N ARG A 60 9.00 24.79 6.07
CA ARG A 60 9.83 24.80 4.86
C ARG A 60 9.00 24.32 3.66
N PHE A 61 7.95 25.06 3.28
CA PHE A 61 7.14 24.67 2.12
C PHE A 61 7.88 24.89 0.80
N ASP A 62 8.87 25.78 0.81
CA ASP A 62 9.74 26.16 -0.31
C ASP A 62 10.68 25.03 -0.79
N VAL A 63 10.94 24.01 0.03
CA VAL A 63 11.85 22.90 -0.31
C VAL A 63 11.16 21.71 -0.97
N SER A 64 9.94 21.89 -1.48
CA SER A 64 9.19 20.90 -2.24
C SER A 64 9.28 21.22 -3.74
N PRO A 65 10.41 20.92 -4.43
CA PRO A 65 10.57 21.22 -5.86
C PRO A 65 9.61 20.37 -6.72
N ALA A 66 9.47 20.70 -8.00
CA ALA A 66 8.74 19.85 -8.93
C ALA A 66 9.36 18.43 -8.97
N PRO A 67 8.54 17.36 -9.03
CA PRO A 67 9.06 16.01 -9.20
C PRO A 67 9.76 15.89 -10.56
N THR A 68 10.98 15.34 -10.58
CA THR A 68 11.67 14.95 -11.81
C THR A 68 11.24 13.54 -12.21
N PRO A 69 11.15 13.17 -13.51
CA PRO A 69 11.07 14.09 -14.65
C PRO A 69 9.79 14.93 -14.55
N ASP A 70 9.84 16.14 -15.11
CA ASP A 70 8.70 17.07 -15.15
C ASP A 70 7.59 16.52 -16.06
N VAL A 71 6.84 15.52 -15.58
CA VAL A 71 5.51 15.26 -16.10
C VAL A 71 4.65 16.40 -15.58
N PRO A 72 4.12 17.29 -16.44
CA PRO A 72 3.42 18.48 -15.96
C PRO A 72 2.28 18.07 -15.04
N GLY A 73 2.44 18.33 -13.75
CA GLY A 73 1.39 18.12 -12.78
C GLY A 73 0.25 19.11 -13.00
N GLY A 74 -0.89 18.79 -12.41
CA GLY A 74 -2.06 19.64 -12.44
C GLY A 74 -3.10 19.22 -13.47
N MET A 75 -4.23 19.90 -13.37
CA MET A 75 -5.43 19.55 -14.09
C MET A 75 -5.40 20.10 -15.53
N PRO A 76 -5.85 19.31 -16.52
CA PRO A 76 -6.04 19.80 -17.88
C PRO A 76 -7.00 21.01 -17.93
N PRO A 77 -6.75 22.03 -18.77
CA PRO A 77 -7.59 23.23 -18.85
C PRO A 77 -9.07 22.95 -19.08
N LYS A 78 -9.39 21.90 -19.84
CA LYS A 78 -10.76 21.44 -20.13
C LYS A 78 -11.58 21.03 -18.90
N LEU A 79 -10.95 20.82 -17.74
CA LEU A 79 -11.62 20.44 -16.50
C LEU A 79 -11.78 21.64 -15.53
N SER A 80 -11.36 22.85 -15.91
CA SER A 80 -11.44 24.05 -15.04
C SER A 80 -12.85 24.31 -14.51
N ASP A 81 -13.85 24.37 -15.39
CA ASP A 81 -15.24 24.63 -14.99
C ASP A 81 -15.79 23.55 -14.04
N THR A 82 -15.37 22.29 -14.22
CA THR A 82 -15.76 21.19 -13.36
C THR A 82 -15.12 21.32 -11.98
N PHE A 83 -13.85 21.68 -11.93
CA PHE A 83 -13.14 21.95 -10.69
C PHE A 83 -13.73 23.12 -9.91
N ASP A 84 -14.07 24.21 -10.59
CA ASP A 84 -14.68 25.39 -9.96
C ASP A 84 -16.03 25.03 -9.31
N LYS A 85 -16.87 24.25 -10.02
CA LYS A 85 -18.15 23.75 -9.46
C LYS A 85 -17.95 22.84 -8.25
N ILE A 86 -16.99 21.92 -8.32
CA ILE A 86 -16.69 20.99 -7.21
C ILE A 86 -16.18 21.77 -5.99
N THR A 87 -15.23 22.68 -6.20
CA THR A 87 -14.63 23.46 -5.12
C THR A 87 -15.64 24.39 -4.47
N GLN A 88 -16.51 25.03 -5.24
CA GLN A 88 -17.63 25.82 -4.71
C GLN A 88 -18.55 24.96 -3.83
N ALA A 89 -18.98 23.79 -4.31
CA ALA A 89 -19.85 22.90 -3.54
C ALA A 89 -19.20 22.40 -2.23
N LEU A 90 -17.87 22.20 -2.24
CA LEU A 90 -17.11 21.82 -1.05
C LEU A 90 -16.97 22.99 -0.06
N ASP A 91 -16.79 24.22 -0.56
CA ASP A 91 -16.66 25.43 0.26
C ASP A 91 -17.99 25.83 0.91
N GLU A 92 -19.13 25.56 0.25
CA GLU A 92 -20.48 25.76 0.80
C GLU A 92 -20.85 24.74 1.89
N ASN A 93 -20.15 23.60 1.96
CA ASN A 93 -20.42 22.55 2.94
C ASN A 93 -19.54 22.71 4.20
N PRO A 94 -20.13 22.97 5.39
CA PRO A 94 -19.36 23.25 6.60
C PRO A 94 -18.67 22.00 7.19
N ALA A 95 -18.99 20.80 6.71
CA ALA A 95 -18.49 19.55 7.27
C ALA A 95 -16.95 19.42 7.13
N LEU A 96 -16.31 18.84 8.15
CA LEU A 96 -14.86 18.56 8.14
C LEU A 96 -14.46 17.75 6.89
N ALA A 97 -15.29 16.78 6.51
CA ALA A 97 -15.08 15.97 5.31
C ALA A 97 -14.92 16.86 4.06
N ALA A 98 -15.83 17.81 3.83
CA ALA A 98 -15.79 18.70 2.67
C ALA A 98 -14.51 19.55 2.66
N ARG A 99 -14.06 20.03 3.82
CA ARG A 99 -12.79 20.76 3.96
C ARG A 99 -11.57 19.90 3.61
N LEU A 100 -11.54 18.64 4.06
CA LEU A 100 -10.46 17.72 3.72
C LEU A 100 -10.44 17.44 2.21
N ASP A 101 -11.60 17.25 1.58
CA ASP A 101 -11.68 17.06 0.13
C ASP A 101 -11.30 18.30 -0.64
N ARG A 102 -11.67 19.49 -0.17
CA ARG A 102 -11.25 20.75 -0.78
C ARG A 102 -9.73 20.83 -0.84
N ILE A 103 -9.03 20.41 0.22
CA ILE A 103 -7.56 20.33 0.25
C ILE A 103 -7.03 19.31 -0.76
N ILE A 104 -7.56 18.09 -0.74
CA ILE A 104 -7.16 17.01 -1.64
C ILE A 104 -7.34 17.43 -3.11
N THR A 105 -8.53 17.90 -3.48
CA THR A 105 -8.89 18.31 -4.84
C THR A 105 -8.00 19.45 -5.33
N THR A 106 -7.72 20.47 -4.49
CA THR A 106 -6.80 21.55 -4.85
C THR A 106 -5.41 21.02 -5.15
N LEU A 107 -4.87 20.23 -4.22
CA LEU A 107 -3.51 19.71 -4.31
C LEU A 107 -3.34 18.75 -5.47
N ILE A 108 -4.38 18.09 -5.97
CA ILE A 108 -4.32 17.30 -7.20
C ILE A 108 -4.35 18.21 -8.44
N ALA A 109 -5.17 19.26 -8.41
CA ALA A 109 -5.45 20.09 -9.58
C ALA A 109 -4.38 21.14 -9.89
N VAL A 110 -3.64 21.64 -8.89
CA VAL A 110 -2.66 22.70 -9.13
C VAL A 110 -1.42 22.21 -9.90
N PRO A 111 -0.82 23.05 -10.76
CA PRO A 111 0.45 22.75 -11.40
C PRO A 111 1.60 22.71 -10.39
N ASP A 112 2.70 22.04 -10.72
CA ASP A 112 3.78 21.75 -9.77
C ASP A 112 4.39 23.00 -9.11
N HIS A 113 4.53 24.09 -9.87
CA HIS A 113 5.04 25.36 -9.34
C HIS A 113 4.14 26.01 -8.27
N GLN A 114 2.86 25.61 -8.20
CA GLN A 114 1.90 26.10 -7.20
C GLN A 114 1.72 25.14 -6.02
N VAL A 115 2.30 23.93 -6.09
CA VAL A 115 2.18 22.92 -5.03
C VAL A 115 2.65 23.45 -3.66
N PRO A 116 3.82 24.12 -3.53
CA PRO A 116 4.22 24.70 -2.24
C PRO A 116 3.17 25.61 -1.61
N ALA A 117 2.59 26.52 -2.40
CA ALA A 117 1.57 27.45 -1.93
C ALA A 117 0.25 26.74 -1.57
N ALA A 118 -0.15 25.73 -2.36
CA ALA A 118 -1.31 24.91 -2.06
C ALA A 118 -1.12 24.07 -0.78
N ILE A 119 0.10 23.60 -0.52
CA ILE A 119 0.44 22.88 0.71
C ILE A 119 0.31 23.81 1.93
N GLU A 120 0.90 25.01 1.83
CA GLU A 120 0.83 26.01 2.90
C GLU A 120 -0.62 26.42 3.18
N TRP A 121 -1.42 26.67 2.14
CA TRP A 121 -2.84 26.98 2.27
C TRP A 121 -3.61 25.84 2.95
N GLY A 122 -3.39 24.59 2.54
CA GLY A 122 -4.03 23.42 3.16
C GLY A 122 -3.67 23.27 4.63
N SER A 123 -2.40 23.47 4.97
CA SER A 123 -1.92 23.49 6.36
C SER A 123 -2.62 24.59 7.17
N ALA A 124 -2.66 25.82 6.65
CA ALA A 124 -3.31 26.95 7.31
C ALA A 124 -4.82 26.74 7.48
N ALA A 125 -5.49 26.13 6.50
CA ALA A 125 -6.91 25.80 6.57
C ALA A 125 -7.21 24.82 7.70
N LEU A 126 -6.37 23.79 7.88
CA LEU A 126 -6.52 22.81 8.96
C LEU A 126 -6.22 23.39 10.34
N SER A 127 -5.18 24.22 10.47
CA SER A 127 -4.81 24.84 11.75
C SER A 127 -5.87 25.78 12.33
N ARG A 128 -6.78 26.31 11.49
CA ARG A 128 -7.84 27.24 11.90
C ARG A 128 -9.12 26.57 12.38
N ILE A 129 -9.23 25.25 12.29
CA ILE A 129 -10.46 24.55 12.68
C ILE A 129 -10.51 24.46 14.21
N PRO A 130 -11.50 25.07 14.88
CA PRO A 130 -11.64 24.97 16.33
C PRO A 130 -12.29 23.63 16.72
N LEU A 131 -11.95 23.16 17.92
CA LEU A 131 -12.67 22.14 18.66
C LEU A 131 -13.23 22.80 19.93
N GLU A 132 -14.55 22.85 20.01
CA GLU A 132 -15.27 23.30 21.20
C GLU A 132 -15.42 22.12 22.17
N ARG A 133 -14.95 22.30 23.39
CA ARG A 133 -15.12 21.34 24.47
C ARG A 133 -16.48 21.54 25.14
N ALA A 134 -16.95 20.52 25.85
CA ALA A 134 -18.24 20.55 26.55
C ALA A 134 -18.31 21.64 27.63
N ASP A 135 -17.16 22.11 28.14
CA ASP A 135 -17.02 23.20 29.10
C ASP A 135 -16.99 24.60 28.44
N GLY A 136 -17.14 24.68 27.12
CA GLY A 136 -17.09 25.92 26.34
C GLY A 136 -15.68 26.40 25.98
N ALA A 137 -14.62 25.70 26.40
CA ALA A 137 -13.26 26.04 26.00
C ALA A 137 -13.01 25.66 24.53
N THR A 138 -12.28 26.51 23.81
CA THR A 138 -11.88 26.25 22.41
C THR A 138 -10.41 25.89 22.33
N GLU A 139 -10.08 24.80 21.65
CA GLU A 139 -8.71 24.45 21.25
C GLU A 139 -8.61 24.22 19.74
N PRO A 140 -7.42 24.25 19.12
CA PRO A 140 -7.28 23.79 17.74
C PRO A 140 -7.68 22.32 17.61
N LEU A 141 -8.50 21.98 16.61
CA LEU A 141 -8.88 20.59 16.34
C LEU A 141 -7.64 19.73 16.06
N PHE A 142 -6.63 20.30 15.40
CA PHE A 142 -5.37 19.64 15.02
C PHE A 142 -4.15 20.31 15.67
N PRO A 143 -3.94 20.12 16.99
CA PRO A 143 -2.98 20.89 17.78
C PRO A 143 -1.51 20.58 17.46
N ARG A 144 -1.25 19.44 16.82
CA ARG A 144 0.09 18.98 16.44
C ARG A 144 0.16 18.62 14.95
N LEU A 145 -0.59 19.37 14.13
CA LEU A 145 -0.62 19.22 12.67
C LEU A 145 0.82 19.15 12.13
N SER A 146 1.07 18.17 11.26
CA SER A 146 2.32 18.11 10.49
C SER A 146 2.04 17.82 9.04
N VAL A 147 2.97 18.24 8.18
CA VAL A 147 2.91 18.07 6.74
C VAL A 147 4.19 17.43 6.27
N HIS A 148 4.05 16.38 5.49
CA HIS A 148 5.15 15.61 4.92
C HIS A 148 5.04 15.59 3.41
N ASP A 149 6.18 15.70 2.76
CA ASP A 149 6.34 15.53 1.33
C ASP A 149 7.11 14.24 1.10
N VAL A 150 6.44 13.27 0.48
CA VAL A 150 7.02 11.99 0.11
C VAL A 150 7.26 12.00 -1.39
N ARG A 151 8.46 11.63 -1.82
CA ARG A 151 8.84 11.55 -3.23
C ARG A 151 9.03 10.12 -3.66
N ILE A 152 8.56 9.82 -4.86
CA ILE A 152 8.79 8.54 -5.55
C ILE A 152 9.77 8.82 -6.68
N ASP A 153 10.92 8.16 -6.65
CA ASP A 153 11.92 8.30 -7.70
C ASP A 153 11.38 7.70 -9.02
N PRO A 154 11.54 8.39 -10.15
CA PRO A 154 11.13 7.89 -11.47
C PRO A 154 11.70 6.54 -11.84
N LEU A 155 12.85 6.19 -11.26
CA LEU A 155 13.47 4.91 -11.47
C LEU A 155 12.54 3.76 -11.04
N ALA A 156 11.70 3.95 -10.02
CA ALA A 156 10.69 2.97 -9.63
C ALA A 156 9.73 2.68 -10.80
N TYR A 157 9.26 3.73 -11.48
CA TYR A 157 8.42 3.58 -12.67
C TYR A 157 9.18 2.90 -13.82
N ARG A 158 10.40 3.32 -14.10
CA ARG A 158 11.22 2.75 -15.19
C ARG A 158 11.50 1.26 -14.96
N TRP A 159 11.85 0.89 -13.73
CA TRP A 159 12.01 -0.50 -13.33
C TRP A 159 10.72 -1.30 -13.44
N SER A 160 9.56 -0.71 -13.13
CA SER A 160 8.26 -1.37 -13.33
C SER A 160 7.92 -1.61 -14.80
N LYS A 161 8.48 -0.80 -15.71
CA LYS A 161 8.28 -0.93 -17.16
C LYS A 161 9.22 -1.92 -17.82
N LEU A 162 10.42 -2.13 -17.28
CA LEU A 162 11.40 -3.06 -17.85
C LEU A 162 10.84 -4.46 -18.15
N PRO A 163 10.23 -5.20 -17.19
CA PRO A 163 9.66 -6.50 -17.52
C PRO A 163 8.51 -6.41 -18.52
N GLN A 164 7.68 -5.35 -18.50
CA GLN A 164 6.61 -5.16 -19.49
C GLN A 164 7.16 -5.02 -20.91
N VAL A 165 8.26 -4.28 -21.08
CA VAL A 165 8.95 -4.13 -22.36
C VAL A 165 9.49 -5.48 -22.83
N LEU A 166 10.25 -6.18 -22.00
CA LEU A 166 10.85 -7.46 -22.40
C LEU A 166 9.80 -8.55 -22.68
N LEU A 167 8.70 -8.59 -21.92
CA LEU A 167 7.61 -9.52 -22.17
C LEU A 167 6.87 -9.18 -23.46
N ARG A 168 6.70 -7.90 -23.79
CA ARG A 168 6.11 -7.47 -25.08
C ARG A 168 6.99 -7.91 -26.26
N LEU A 169 8.32 -7.81 -26.12
CA LEU A 169 9.28 -8.22 -27.15
C LEU A 169 9.28 -9.72 -27.46
N ARG A 170 8.65 -10.55 -26.63
CA ARG A 170 8.45 -11.99 -26.93
C ARG A 170 7.32 -12.26 -27.92
N HIS A 171 6.42 -11.30 -28.10
CA HIS A 171 5.28 -11.42 -29.01
C HIS A 171 5.47 -10.64 -30.31
N THR A 172 6.40 -9.69 -30.34
CA THR A 172 6.56 -8.71 -31.42
C THR A 172 8.01 -8.23 -31.44
N THR A 173 8.57 -8.02 -32.62
CA THR A 173 9.95 -7.52 -32.75
C THR A 173 10.05 -6.05 -32.36
N ALA A 174 11.25 -5.58 -31.99
CA ALA A 174 11.48 -4.17 -31.68
C ALA A 174 11.15 -3.26 -32.89
N ALA A 175 11.48 -3.69 -34.11
CA ALA A 175 11.19 -2.95 -35.33
C ALA A 175 9.68 -2.75 -35.57
N GLU A 176 8.88 -3.80 -35.36
CA GLU A 176 7.41 -3.71 -35.47
C GLU A 176 6.81 -2.78 -34.41
N LEU A 177 7.31 -2.81 -33.17
CA LEU A 177 6.84 -1.89 -32.11
C LEU A 177 7.17 -0.42 -32.42
N VAL A 178 8.35 -0.16 -33.01
CA VAL A 178 8.74 1.19 -33.44
C VAL A 178 7.80 1.68 -34.53
N GLU A 179 7.42 0.83 -35.47
CA GLU A 179 6.48 1.19 -36.53
C GLU A 179 5.06 1.43 -35.98
N GLU A 180 4.58 0.58 -35.08
CA GLU A 180 3.30 0.75 -34.39
C GLU A 180 3.23 2.10 -33.63
N SER A 181 4.32 2.46 -32.94
CA SER A 181 4.45 3.72 -32.19
C SER A 181 4.39 4.95 -33.09
N LYS A 182 5.01 4.90 -34.28
CA LYS A 182 4.94 6.01 -35.25
C LYS A 182 3.53 6.21 -35.79
N GLN A 183 2.79 5.13 -36.00
CA GLN A 183 1.42 5.18 -36.52
C GLN A 183 0.42 5.66 -35.46
N ASN A 184 0.64 5.31 -34.19
CA ASN A 184 -0.25 5.67 -33.09
C ASN A 184 0.56 6.18 -31.88
N PRO A 185 1.11 7.41 -31.93
CA PRO A 185 1.97 7.93 -30.88
C PRO A 185 1.26 8.10 -29.53
N GLU A 186 -0.07 8.25 -29.53
CA GLU A 186 -0.87 8.34 -28.30
C GLU A 186 -1.23 6.97 -27.70
N LYS A 187 -1.06 5.88 -28.46
CA LYS A 187 -1.35 4.54 -27.98
C LYS A 187 -0.19 4.08 -27.10
N ALA A 188 -0.48 3.81 -25.84
CA ALA A 188 0.55 3.33 -24.95
C ALA A 188 0.97 1.89 -25.32
N THR A 189 2.19 1.75 -25.85
CA THR A 189 2.74 0.51 -26.41
C THR A 189 3.04 -0.56 -25.35
N PHE A 190 3.37 -0.16 -24.12
CA PHE A 190 3.79 -1.03 -23.03
C PHE A 190 2.79 -0.98 -21.87
N GLN A 191 1.64 -1.66 -22.06
CA GLN A 191 0.50 -1.63 -21.13
C GLN A 191 0.21 -2.96 -20.43
N SER A 192 1.10 -3.95 -20.57
CA SER A 192 0.95 -5.25 -19.91
C SER A 192 0.77 -5.08 -18.40
N SER A 193 -0.43 -5.40 -17.91
CA SER A 193 -0.84 -5.21 -16.51
C SER A 193 -0.71 -3.77 -15.99
N GLY A 194 -0.72 -2.76 -16.85
CA GLY A 194 -0.51 -1.35 -16.47
C GLY A 194 -1.53 -0.83 -15.45
N ALA A 195 -2.79 -1.21 -15.59
CA ALA A 195 -3.87 -0.85 -14.65
C ALA A 195 -3.73 -1.51 -13.26
N LEU A 196 -2.80 -2.45 -13.10
CA LEU A 196 -2.52 -3.15 -11.84
C LEU A 196 -1.25 -2.62 -11.15
N LEU A 197 -0.57 -1.63 -11.75
CA LEU A 197 0.69 -1.03 -11.29
C LEU A 197 0.57 0.49 -11.27
N GLU A 198 -0.05 1.02 -10.21
CA GLU A 198 -0.31 2.45 -10.03
C GLU A 198 0.66 3.06 -9.00
N GLY A 199 1.16 2.26 -8.07
CA GLY A 199 1.98 2.71 -6.95
C GLY A 199 3.26 3.44 -7.39
N THR A 200 3.93 2.97 -8.44
CA THR A 200 5.17 3.61 -8.93
C THR A 200 4.96 4.94 -9.62
N VAL A 201 3.72 5.27 -9.99
CA VAL A 201 3.38 6.57 -10.60
C VAL A 201 2.96 7.56 -9.52
N PHE A 202 2.06 7.16 -8.62
CA PHE A 202 1.42 8.10 -7.70
C PHE A 202 1.84 7.95 -6.23
N GLY A 203 2.44 6.82 -5.83
CA GLY A 203 2.91 6.54 -4.47
C GLY A 203 1.83 6.35 -3.41
N GLY A 204 0.65 6.94 -3.56
CA GLY A 204 -0.41 6.98 -2.54
C GLY A 204 -0.83 5.59 -2.05
N LEU A 205 -0.83 4.61 -2.96
CA LEU A 205 -1.09 3.21 -2.64
C LEU A 205 -0.21 2.70 -1.48
N TYR A 206 1.08 3.01 -1.49
CA TYR A 206 2.04 2.54 -0.48
C TYR A 206 1.82 3.14 0.91
N PHE A 207 1.07 4.24 1.02
CA PHE A 207 0.78 4.93 2.27
C PHE A 207 -0.66 4.72 2.76
N ALA A 208 -1.53 4.10 1.95
CA ALA A 208 -2.89 3.78 2.37
C ALA A 208 -2.93 2.89 3.64
N PRO A 209 -2.10 1.82 3.78
CA PRO A 209 -2.09 1.02 5.01
C PRO A 209 -1.61 1.79 6.25
N LEU A 210 -0.66 2.71 6.07
CA LEU A 210 -0.18 3.58 7.15
C LEU A 210 -1.29 4.47 7.67
N LEU A 211 -1.95 5.22 6.78
CA LEU A 211 -3.01 6.16 7.16
C LEU A 211 -4.25 5.44 7.68
N GLY A 212 -4.48 4.20 7.23
CA GLY A 212 -5.52 3.31 7.70
C GLY A 212 -5.17 2.52 8.97
N SER A 213 -3.95 2.63 9.53
CA SER A 213 -3.51 1.78 10.65
C SER A 213 -4.37 1.93 11.92
N GLN A 214 -5.06 3.07 12.04
CA GLN A 214 -5.94 3.39 13.16
C GLN A 214 -7.42 3.19 12.83
N SER A 215 -7.74 2.57 11.70
CA SER A 215 -9.13 2.32 11.28
C SER A 215 -9.93 1.67 12.42
N PRO A 216 -11.11 2.20 12.78
CA PRO A 216 -11.93 3.14 12.00
C PRO A 216 -11.63 4.63 12.22
N SER A 217 -10.70 4.96 13.12
CA SER A 217 -10.23 6.32 13.38
C SER A 217 -9.26 6.78 12.30
N MET A 218 -9.14 8.09 12.15
CA MET A 218 -8.19 8.71 11.22
C MET A 218 -7.17 9.54 12.00
N TRP A 219 -5.97 9.61 11.46
CA TRP A 219 -4.88 10.41 12.03
C TRP A 219 -4.17 11.26 10.99
N GLY A 220 -4.58 11.15 9.72
CA GLY A 220 -4.08 11.95 8.63
C GLY A 220 -4.81 11.69 7.33
N ILE A 221 -4.41 12.42 6.29
CA ILE A 221 -4.80 12.22 4.89
C ILE A 221 -3.55 12.24 4.01
N GLY A 222 -3.61 11.51 2.91
CA GLY A 222 -2.59 11.51 1.87
C GLY A 222 -3.18 12.04 0.57
N VAL A 223 -2.40 12.86 -0.14
CA VAL A 223 -2.77 13.41 -1.44
C VAL A 223 -1.77 12.93 -2.48
N PRO A 224 -2.13 11.91 -3.29
CA PRO A 224 -1.26 11.41 -4.34
C PRO A 224 -1.18 12.41 -5.51
N ARG A 225 0.02 12.56 -6.06
CA ARG A 225 0.38 13.25 -7.30
C ARG A 225 1.39 12.39 -8.05
N VAL A 226 1.65 12.71 -9.32
CA VAL A 226 2.69 12.01 -10.08
C VAL A 226 4.05 12.23 -9.38
N GLY A 227 4.72 11.14 -8.99
CA GLY A 227 6.02 11.17 -8.31
C GLY A 227 6.00 11.71 -6.87
N GLN A 228 4.84 11.98 -6.28
CA GLN A 228 4.74 12.67 -5.00
C GLN A 228 3.49 12.28 -4.20
N VAL A 229 3.63 12.19 -2.88
CA VAL A 229 2.49 12.10 -1.95
C VAL A 229 2.65 13.15 -0.86
N ILE A 230 1.66 14.03 -0.73
CA ILE A 230 1.60 14.97 0.41
C ILE A 230 0.80 14.33 1.53
N VAL A 231 1.41 14.18 2.71
CA VAL A 231 0.74 13.61 3.88
C VAL A 231 0.52 14.70 4.92
N TYR A 232 -0.74 14.92 5.28
CA TYR A 232 -1.11 15.72 6.45
C TYR A 232 -1.40 14.78 7.61
N THR A 233 -0.73 14.98 8.75
CA THR A 233 -1.09 14.30 10.00
C THR A 233 -1.78 15.28 10.92
N PHE A 234 -2.82 14.82 11.60
CA PHE A 234 -3.68 15.64 12.44
C PHE A 234 -3.08 15.93 13.81
N GLY A 235 -2.00 15.25 14.18
CA GLY A 235 -1.40 15.39 15.50
C GLY A 235 -2.25 14.78 16.63
N ARG A 236 -3.35 14.10 16.29
CA ARG A 236 -4.23 13.33 17.17
C ARG A 236 -5.04 12.33 16.35
N LEU A 237 -5.68 11.39 17.03
CA LEU A 237 -6.71 10.54 16.41
C LEU A 237 -8.04 11.31 16.42
N ILE A 238 -8.74 11.30 15.29
CA ILE A 238 -10.12 11.78 15.18
C ILE A 238 -11.04 10.61 14.89
N ASN A 239 -12.26 10.67 15.43
CA ASN A 239 -13.33 9.72 15.10
C ASN A 239 -13.60 9.86 13.59
N GLY A 240 -13.17 8.84 12.86
CA GLY A 240 -13.24 8.80 11.41
C GLY A 240 -14.53 8.16 10.92
N ARG A 241 -14.39 7.27 9.93
CA ARG A 241 -15.52 6.59 9.27
C ARG A 241 -16.21 5.55 10.18
N GLY A 242 -15.79 5.33 11.43
CA GLY A 242 -16.49 4.42 12.36
C GLY A 242 -17.69 5.04 13.04
N PHE A 243 -17.53 6.28 13.51
CA PHE A 243 -18.49 6.98 14.37
C PHE A 243 -18.74 8.38 13.81
N GLY A 244 -19.89 8.58 13.16
CA GLY A 244 -20.27 9.87 12.58
C GLY A 244 -21.05 9.75 11.26
N ALA A 245 -21.56 10.88 10.77
CA ALA A 245 -22.23 10.98 9.47
C ALA A 245 -21.28 10.49 8.36
N SER A 246 -21.79 9.67 7.44
CA SER A 246 -21.01 9.28 6.28
C SER A 246 -20.86 10.41 5.28
N ARG A 247 -19.79 10.33 4.48
CA ARG A 247 -19.65 11.10 3.25
C ARG A 247 -20.58 10.56 2.15
N ASP A 248 -20.97 9.29 2.24
CA ASP A 248 -21.77 8.59 1.24
C ASP A 248 -23.20 8.40 1.77
N PRO A 249 -24.23 8.97 1.10
CA PRO A 249 -25.63 8.69 1.42
C PRO A 249 -25.99 7.19 1.41
N LEU A 250 -25.27 6.36 0.64
CA LEU A 250 -25.48 4.90 0.61
C LEU A 250 -25.18 4.24 1.96
N ASP A 251 -24.35 4.85 2.81
CA ASP A 251 -24.11 4.34 4.15
C ASP A 251 -25.35 4.39 5.06
N CYS A 252 -26.42 5.09 4.66
CA CYS A 252 -27.73 5.02 5.32
C CYS A 252 -28.39 3.63 5.17
N LEU A 253 -28.02 2.86 4.13
CA LEU A 253 -28.49 1.48 3.95
C LEU A 253 -27.96 0.53 5.02
N ARG A 254 -27.00 0.94 5.87
CA ARG A 254 -26.54 0.14 7.02
C ARG A 254 -27.66 -0.22 7.98
N VAL A 255 -28.75 0.55 8.01
CA VAL A 255 -29.92 0.28 8.87
C VAL A 255 -30.58 -1.07 8.49
N LEU A 256 -30.34 -1.57 7.27
CA LEU A 256 -30.85 -2.86 6.81
C LEU A 256 -30.16 -4.07 7.47
N ILE A 257 -29.07 -3.87 8.21
CA ILE A 257 -28.37 -4.92 8.95
C ILE A 257 -28.41 -4.63 10.46
N HIS A 258 -28.82 -5.61 11.25
CA HIS A 258 -28.93 -5.48 12.71
C HIS A 258 -27.57 -5.35 13.42
N HIS A 259 -26.49 -5.80 12.79
CA HIS A 259 -25.14 -5.71 13.33
C HIS A 259 -24.39 -4.61 12.60
N SER A 260 -23.99 -3.55 13.33
CA SER A 260 -23.14 -2.49 12.81
C SER A 260 -21.69 -2.75 13.22
N PRO A 261 -20.83 -3.24 12.30
CA PRO A 261 -19.46 -3.66 12.62
C PRO A 261 -18.61 -2.55 13.24
N THR A 262 -18.93 -1.29 12.93
CA THR A 262 -18.22 -0.11 13.45
C THR A 262 -18.20 -0.02 14.96
N HIS A 263 -19.22 -0.54 15.65
CA HIS A 263 -19.30 -0.53 17.10
C HIS A 263 -18.49 -1.66 17.75
N ASP A 264 -18.14 -2.69 16.97
CA ASP A 264 -17.41 -3.88 17.43
C ASP A 264 -15.88 -3.73 17.29
N PHE A 265 -15.39 -2.67 16.64
CA PHE A 265 -13.95 -2.37 16.61
C PHE A 265 -13.48 -1.95 18.01
N ALA A 266 -12.28 -2.39 18.42
CA ALA A 266 -11.69 -1.91 19.66
C ALA A 266 -11.49 -0.39 19.61
N ASN A 267 -12.13 0.34 20.53
CA ASN A 267 -12.16 1.80 20.56
C ASN A 267 -11.16 2.41 21.55
N THR A 268 -10.14 1.67 21.96
CA THR A 268 -9.05 2.22 22.78
C THR A 268 -8.21 3.18 21.94
N ILE A 269 -8.70 4.41 21.84
CA ILE A 269 -7.96 5.56 21.33
C ILE A 269 -6.89 5.83 22.38
N ALA A 270 -5.62 5.61 22.04
CA ALA A 270 -4.52 6.06 22.90
C ALA A 270 -4.71 7.56 23.15
N ASP A 271 -4.69 7.99 24.42
CA ASP A 271 -4.83 9.40 24.72
C ASP A 271 -3.67 10.17 24.08
N ALA A 272 -4.01 11.15 23.24
CA ALA A 272 -3.04 11.97 22.54
C ALA A 272 -2.14 12.76 23.53
N SER A 273 -2.58 12.93 24.79
CA SER A 273 -1.76 13.51 25.86
C SER A 273 -0.51 12.70 26.17
N ASP A 274 -0.61 11.37 26.09
CA ASP A 274 0.46 10.43 26.50
C ASP A 274 1.41 10.12 25.35
N MET A 275 1.03 10.51 24.13
CA MET A 275 1.82 10.31 22.92
C MET A 275 2.87 11.41 22.75
N HIS A 276 4.10 11.02 22.44
CA HIS A 276 5.18 11.96 22.14
C HIS A 276 4.81 12.86 20.95
N ARG A 277 5.14 14.16 21.02
CA ARG A 277 4.74 15.17 20.01
C ARG A 277 5.18 14.87 18.57
N ALA A 278 6.25 14.10 18.41
CA ALA A 278 6.83 13.74 17.10
C ALA A 278 6.42 12.34 16.62
N ILE A 279 5.51 11.64 17.32
CA ILE A 279 5.13 10.28 16.96
C ILE A 279 4.61 10.17 15.52
N PHE A 280 3.79 11.12 15.08
CA PHE A 280 3.18 11.11 13.75
C PHE A 280 4.22 11.33 12.65
N SER A 281 5.12 12.30 12.84
CA SER A 281 6.20 12.57 11.88
C SER A 281 7.18 11.41 11.78
N GLU A 282 7.61 10.87 12.93
CA GLU A 282 8.52 9.72 12.95
C GLU A 282 7.89 8.45 12.37
N THR A 283 6.57 8.32 12.48
CA THR A 283 5.83 7.20 11.88
C THR A 283 5.83 7.29 10.36
N VAL A 284 5.59 8.49 9.80
CA VAL A 284 5.66 8.71 8.35
C VAL A 284 7.07 8.46 7.83
N ASP A 285 8.10 9.01 8.47
CA ASP A 285 9.49 8.84 8.07
C ASP A 285 9.93 7.37 8.14
N TRP A 286 9.59 6.68 9.24
CA TRP A 286 9.88 5.25 9.39
C TRP A 286 9.19 4.43 8.30
N TRP A 287 7.90 4.65 8.07
CA TRP A 287 7.14 3.92 7.06
C TRP A 287 7.70 4.14 5.66
N ALA A 288 7.99 5.38 5.28
CA ALA A 288 8.61 5.72 4.01
C ALA A 288 9.92 4.98 3.79
N SER A 289 10.79 4.93 4.81
CA SER A 289 12.05 4.17 4.74
C SER A 289 11.84 2.65 4.60
N ARG A 290 10.75 2.09 5.18
CA ARG A 290 10.42 0.66 5.01
C ARG A 290 9.84 0.36 3.64
N VAL A 291 9.00 1.25 3.12
CA VAL A 291 8.47 1.18 1.75
C VAL A 291 9.59 1.28 0.75
N ASP A 292 10.47 2.27 0.89
CA ASP A 292 11.66 2.46 0.05
C ASP A 292 12.46 1.16 -0.11
N LYS A 293 12.87 0.60 1.03
CA LYS A 293 13.58 -0.67 1.12
C LYS A 293 12.83 -1.78 0.41
N THR A 294 11.54 -1.94 0.67
CA THR A 294 10.75 -3.04 0.10
C THR A 294 10.60 -2.91 -1.41
N ILE A 295 10.37 -1.70 -1.91
CA ILE A 295 10.28 -1.42 -3.35
C ILE A 295 11.65 -1.59 -4.00
N ASN A 296 12.74 -1.13 -3.38
CA ASN A 296 14.10 -1.37 -3.88
C ASN A 296 14.37 -2.87 -4.10
N ASP A 297 13.96 -3.73 -3.16
CA ASP A 297 14.14 -5.18 -3.28
C ASP A 297 13.24 -5.79 -4.39
N ILE A 298 11.97 -5.37 -4.47
CA ILE A 298 10.97 -5.96 -5.38
C ILE A 298 11.01 -5.39 -6.80
N PHE A 299 11.39 -4.13 -6.97
CA PHE A 299 11.40 -3.45 -8.27
C PHE A 299 12.80 -3.48 -8.90
N SER A 300 13.86 -3.77 -8.12
CA SER A 300 15.18 -3.87 -8.72
C SER A 300 15.26 -5.09 -9.65
N PRO A 301 15.62 -4.91 -10.93
CA PRO A 301 15.73 -6.04 -11.85
C PRO A 301 16.84 -7.01 -11.44
N THR A 302 17.86 -6.54 -10.69
CA THR A 302 18.96 -7.39 -10.23
C THR A 302 18.55 -8.40 -9.15
N THR A 303 17.34 -8.29 -8.60
CA THR A 303 16.79 -9.30 -7.67
C THR A 303 16.34 -10.58 -8.40
N TYR A 304 16.06 -10.49 -9.71
CA TYR A 304 15.38 -11.55 -10.46
C TYR A 304 16.34 -12.28 -11.40
N LEU A 305 17.22 -13.09 -10.82
CA LEU A 305 18.25 -13.81 -11.56
C LEU A 305 18.03 -15.32 -11.54
N ASP A 306 18.17 -15.96 -12.69
CA ASP A 306 18.22 -17.42 -12.81
C ASP A 306 19.58 -17.99 -12.34
N ALA A 307 19.77 -19.31 -12.47
CA ALA A 307 21.02 -19.97 -12.10
C ALA A 307 22.24 -19.54 -12.96
N LYS A 308 22.02 -18.90 -14.11
CA LYS A 308 23.05 -18.39 -15.02
C LYS A 308 23.24 -16.87 -14.91
N ASN A 309 22.68 -16.25 -13.86
CA ASN A 309 22.66 -14.79 -13.66
C ASN A 309 21.89 -14.02 -14.73
N THR A 310 20.99 -14.67 -15.47
CA THR A 310 20.12 -14.05 -16.47
C THR A 310 18.87 -13.48 -15.83
N TYR A 311 18.49 -12.27 -16.25
CA TYR A 311 17.29 -11.60 -15.77
C TYR A 311 16.00 -12.35 -16.16
N VAL A 312 15.08 -12.51 -15.21
CA VAL A 312 13.81 -13.24 -15.37
C VAL A 312 12.61 -12.26 -15.31
N PRO A 313 12.17 -11.69 -16.44
CA PRO A 313 11.16 -10.63 -16.44
C PRO A 313 9.77 -11.09 -15.96
N GLU A 314 9.38 -12.35 -16.17
CA GLU A 314 8.12 -12.91 -15.68
C GLU A 314 8.06 -12.93 -14.16
N ALA A 315 9.18 -13.33 -13.53
CA ALA A 315 9.27 -13.38 -12.09
C ALA A 315 9.20 -11.95 -11.52
N HIS A 316 9.91 -11.00 -12.13
CA HIS A 316 9.88 -9.61 -11.74
C HIS A 316 8.46 -9.02 -11.84
N GLN A 317 7.82 -9.15 -13.01
CA GLN A 317 6.44 -8.68 -13.23
C GLN A 317 5.47 -9.26 -12.18
N ARG A 318 5.52 -10.57 -11.96
CA ARG A 318 4.62 -11.25 -11.01
C ARG A 318 4.79 -10.72 -9.58
N TRP A 319 6.01 -10.52 -9.12
CA TRP A 319 6.27 -10.07 -7.75
C TRP A 319 5.85 -8.61 -7.52
N MET A 320 6.06 -7.72 -8.48
CA MET A 320 5.53 -6.35 -8.41
C MET A 320 4.00 -6.33 -8.33
N LEU A 321 3.34 -7.10 -9.20
CA LEU A 321 1.88 -7.22 -9.20
C LEU A 321 1.37 -7.77 -7.86
N ASN A 322 2.00 -8.82 -7.33
CA ASN A 322 1.63 -9.39 -6.04
C ASN A 322 1.73 -8.37 -4.90
N LEU A 323 2.80 -7.57 -4.85
CA LEU A 323 2.95 -6.53 -3.84
C LEU A 323 1.85 -5.47 -3.94
N GLU A 324 1.66 -4.89 -5.12
CA GLU A 324 0.66 -3.81 -5.29
C GLU A 324 -0.75 -4.31 -5.02
N GLN A 325 -1.09 -5.51 -5.48
CA GLN A 325 -2.40 -6.12 -5.22
C GLN A 325 -2.62 -6.42 -3.73
N LEU A 326 -1.58 -6.82 -3.00
CA LEU A 326 -1.63 -7.00 -1.55
C LEU A 326 -1.89 -5.67 -0.83
N ILE A 327 -1.07 -4.66 -1.12
CA ILE A 327 -1.18 -3.32 -0.51
C ILE A 327 -2.54 -2.70 -0.83
N THR A 328 -3.04 -2.85 -2.06
CA THR A 328 -4.35 -2.33 -2.49
C THR A 328 -5.47 -2.94 -1.65
N ARG A 329 -5.45 -4.27 -1.47
CA ARG A 329 -6.48 -4.96 -0.66
C ARG A 329 -6.40 -4.53 0.80
N ILE A 330 -5.21 -4.41 1.36
CA ILE A 330 -5.03 -3.95 2.75
C ILE A 330 -5.54 -2.52 2.91
N GLY A 331 -5.15 -1.60 2.01
CA GLY A 331 -5.66 -0.23 2.00
C GLY A 331 -7.17 -0.15 1.89
N ALA A 332 -7.78 -0.98 1.02
CA ALA A 332 -9.22 -1.06 0.84
C ALA A 332 -9.93 -1.61 2.09
N ILE A 333 -9.41 -2.66 2.72
CA ILE A 333 -9.94 -3.21 3.99
C ILE A 333 -9.97 -2.11 5.07
N LEU A 334 -8.87 -1.38 5.22
CA LEU A 334 -8.73 -0.33 6.24
C LEU A 334 -9.61 0.89 5.94
N SER A 335 -9.95 1.14 4.66
CA SER A 335 -10.74 2.29 4.23
C SER A 335 -12.26 2.11 4.33
N HIS A 336 -12.75 0.87 4.54
CA HIS A 336 -14.17 0.52 4.58
C HIS A 336 -14.61 -0.10 5.92
N PRO A 337 -14.44 0.58 7.07
CA PRO A 337 -14.78 0.02 8.38
C PRO A 337 -16.28 -0.23 8.59
N ARG A 338 -17.14 0.28 7.70
CA ARG A 338 -18.60 0.13 7.77
C ARG A 338 -19.13 -1.09 7.03
N ASP A 339 -18.38 -1.63 6.07
CA ASP A 339 -18.78 -2.78 5.27
C ASP A 339 -17.88 -3.97 5.56
N ARG A 340 -18.28 -4.70 6.60
CA ARG A 340 -17.54 -5.89 7.03
C ARG A 340 -17.55 -7.01 6.00
N SER A 341 -18.63 -7.15 5.23
CA SER A 341 -18.72 -8.17 4.19
C SER A 341 -17.68 -7.92 3.11
N ALA A 342 -17.57 -6.67 2.64
CA ALA A 342 -16.51 -6.27 1.71
C ALA A 342 -15.11 -6.46 2.33
N GLN A 343 -14.91 -6.08 3.60
CA GLN A 343 -13.63 -6.28 4.28
C GLN A 343 -13.22 -7.77 4.32
N LEU A 344 -14.13 -8.69 4.66
CA LEU A 344 -13.86 -10.12 4.68
C LEU A 344 -13.62 -10.68 3.27
N MET A 345 -14.41 -10.25 2.28
CA MET A 345 -14.21 -10.62 0.87
C MET A 345 -12.86 -10.16 0.32
N LEU A 346 -12.31 -9.05 0.80
CA LEU A 346 -10.96 -8.56 0.44
C LEU A 346 -9.86 -9.23 1.28
N MET A 347 -10.14 -9.56 2.54
CA MET A 347 -9.19 -10.21 3.44
C MET A 347 -8.78 -11.58 2.92
N PHE A 348 -9.72 -12.43 2.49
CA PHE A 348 -9.39 -13.80 2.06
C PHE A 348 -8.42 -13.84 0.87
N PRO A 349 -8.63 -13.11 -0.25
CA PRO A 349 -7.65 -13.03 -1.33
C PRO A 349 -6.31 -12.41 -0.90
N ALA A 350 -6.30 -11.44 0.02
CA ALA A 350 -5.04 -10.91 0.56
C ALA A 350 -4.27 -11.98 1.34
N MET A 351 -4.97 -12.80 2.14
CA MET A 351 -4.37 -13.91 2.88
C MET A 351 -3.90 -15.03 1.96
N ASP A 352 -4.59 -15.33 0.86
CA ASP A 352 -4.14 -16.29 -0.15
C ASP A 352 -2.83 -15.84 -0.79
N LEU A 353 -2.77 -14.57 -1.19
CA LEU A 353 -1.57 -13.97 -1.77
C LEU A 353 -0.39 -14.04 -0.79
N LEU A 354 -0.64 -13.77 0.50
CA LEU A 354 0.34 -13.92 1.58
C LEU A 354 0.78 -15.37 1.79
N ALA A 355 -0.16 -16.32 1.79
CA ALA A 355 0.13 -17.74 1.97
C ALA A 355 0.99 -18.28 0.83
N ASP A 356 0.55 -18.06 -0.41
CA ASP A 356 1.15 -18.66 -1.60
C ASP A 356 2.47 -17.99 -1.99
N SER A 357 2.48 -16.65 -2.02
CA SER A 357 3.62 -15.90 -2.55
C SER A 357 4.62 -15.53 -1.46
N PHE A 358 4.19 -14.86 -0.40
CA PHE A 358 5.10 -14.19 0.54
C PHE A 358 5.63 -15.09 1.66
N THR A 359 4.77 -15.93 2.24
CA THR A 359 5.11 -16.72 3.43
C THR A 359 5.38 -18.19 3.12
N GLY A 360 4.72 -18.74 2.10
CA GLY A 360 4.70 -20.18 1.79
C GLY A 360 4.11 -21.02 2.89
N ALA A 361 3.11 -20.47 3.58
CA ALA A 361 2.29 -21.27 4.47
C ALA A 361 1.44 -22.24 3.64
N ASN A 362 1.07 -23.36 4.23
CA ASN A 362 0.17 -24.33 3.60
C ASN A 362 -1.28 -23.84 3.76
N GLY A 363 -1.61 -22.74 3.09
CA GLY A 363 -2.92 -22.10 3.12
C GLY A 363 -3.12 -21.08 4.24
N ILE A 364 -4.27 -20.39 4.17
CA ILE A 364 -4.56 -19.24 5.05
C ILE A 364 -4.77 -19.65 6.51
N GLY A 365 -5.27 -20.86 6.78
CA GLY A 365 -5.62 -21.28 8.12
C GLY A 365 -4.44 -21.20 9.08
N GLN A 366 -3.25 -21.58 8.60
CA GLN A 366 -2.00 -21.44 9.38
C GLN A 366 -1.65 -19.98 9.67
N LEU A 367 -1.95 -19.06 8.76
CA LEU A 367 -1.66 -17.64 8.95
C LEU A 367 -2.59 -16.97 9.96
N MET A 368 -3.77 -17.53 10.18
CA MET A 368 -4.78 -16.93 11.05
C MET A 368 -4.70 -17.43 12.51
N THR A 369 -3.74 -18.30 12.87
CA THR A 369 -3.68 -18.85 14.23
C THR A 369 -3.08 -17.86 15.23
N PRO A 370 -3.65 -17.72 16.45
CA PRO A 370 -3.12 -16.80 17.47
C PRO A 370 -1.64 -17.03 17.79
N THR A 371 -1.23 -18.30 17.87
CA THR A 371 0.17 -18.69 18.14
C THR A 371 1.13 -18.12 17.09
N ARG A 372 0.78 -18.25 15.80
CA ARG A 372 1.61 -17.73 14.72
C ARG A 372 1.61 -16.21 14.69
N LEU A 373 0.46 -15.57 14.87
CA LEU A 373 0.35 -14.12 14.92
C LEU A 373 1.19 -13.53 16.06
N ALA A 374 1.10 -14.08 17.28
CA ALA A 374 1.88 -13.64 18.42
C ALA A 374 3.40 -13.74 18.16
N LYS A 375 3.85 -14.86 17.57
CA LYS A 375 5.25 -15.05 17.18
C LYS A 375 5.72 -13.99 16.17
N ARG A 376 4.88 -13.67 15.18
CA ARG A 376 5.21 -12.68 14.15
C ARG A 376 5.24 -11.27 14.71
N ILE A 377 4.23 -10.89 15.51
CA ILE A 377 4.16 -9.59 16.17
C ILE A 377 5.41 -9.34 17.01
N LYS A 378 5.84 -10.33 17.81
CA LYS A 378 7.06 -10.21 18.61
C LYS A 378 8.30 -9.94 17.75
N ALA A 379 8.46 -10.61 16.61
CA ALA A 379 9.59 -10.38 15.71
C ALA A 379 9.54 -8.98 15.06
N ILE A 380 8.35 -8.50 14.71
CA ILE A 380 8.15 -7.15 14.16
C ILE A 380 8.51 -6.08 15.20
N GLU A 381 8.13 -6.29 16.46
CA GLU A 381 8.39 -5.34 17.56
C GLU A 381 9.88 -5.07 17.81
N GLU A 382 10.77 -5.99 17.43
CA GLU A 382 12.22 -5.82 17.52
C GLU A 382 12.74 -4.76 16.53
N HIS A 383 11.98 -4.49 15.46
CA HIS A 383 12.36 -3.61 14.35
C HIS A 383 11.59 -2.28 14.32
N VAL A 384 10.55 -2.16 15.15
CA VAL A 384 9.71 -0.96 15.27
C VAL A 384 10.15 -0.14 16.50
N PRO A 385 10.54 1.14 16.33
CA PRO A 385 10.88 2.00 17.45
C PRO A 385 9.74 2.11 18.47
N THR A 386 10.06 1.96 19.76
CA THR A 386 9.07 1.99 20.87
C THR A 386 8.12 3.17 20.78
N ARG A 387 8.63 4.36 20.41
CA ARG A 387 7.85 5.60 20.32
C ARG A 387 6.68 5.51 19.34
N ILE A 388 6.85 4.81 18.21
CA ILE A 388 5.83 4.75 17.14
C ILE A 388 4.97 3.48 17.20
N LYS A 389 5.30 2.51 18.06
CA LYS A 389 4.52 1.27 18.23
C LYS A 389 3.02 1.53 18.45
N PRO A 390 2.59 2.50 19.29
CA PRO A 390 1.16 2.76 19.49
C PRO A 390 0.41 3.11 18.20
N LEU A 391 1.10 3.66 17.19
CA LEU A 391 0.47 4.06 15.93
C LEU A 391 0.62 2.99 14.83
N VAL A 392 1.81 2.41 14.69
CA VAL A 392 2.12 1.43 13.63
C VAL A 392 1.66 0.02 13.97
N MET A 393 1.81 -0.41 15.23
CA MET A 393 1.53 -1.79 15.65
C MET A 393 0.09 -2.01 16.12
N ALA A 394 -0.69 -0.95 16.30
CA ALA A 394 -2.10 -1.03 16.69
C ALA A 394 -2.93 -2.09 15.92
N PRO A 395 -2.91 -2.14 14.57
CA PRO A 395 -3.70 -3.14 13.85
C PRO A 395 -3.22 -4.56 14.13
N ALA A 396 -1.92 -4.75 14.38
CA ALA A 396 -1.34 -6.05 14.65
C ALA A 396 -1.76 -6.60 16.03
N TYR A 397 -1.72 -5.75 17.07
CA TYR A 397 -2.21 -6.14 18.40
C TYR A 397 -3.71 -6.45 18.38
N ARG A 398 -4.49 -5.62 17.69
CA ARG A 398 -5.93 -5.83 17.53
C ARG A 398 -6.27 -7.10 16.76
N ALA A 399 -5.53 -7.40 15.70
CA ALA A 399 -5.65 -8.66 14.96
C ALA A 399 -5.39 -9.88 15.85
N LEU A 400 -4.37 -9.82 16.71
CA LEU A 400 -4.07 -10.91 17.65
C LEU A 400 -5.19 -11.11 18.67
N THR A 401 -5.67 -10.04 19.29
CA THR A 401 -6.81 -10.11 20.22
C THR A 401 -8.05 -10.66 19.52
N ALA A 402 -8.34 -10.24 18.29
CA ALA A 402 -9.44 -10.77 17.51
C ALA A 402 -9.26 -12.27 17.20
N ALA A 403 -8.06 -12.71 16.82
CA ALA A 403 -7.80 -14.12 16.56
C ALA A 403 -7.96 -14.99 17.82
N GLN A 404 -7.58 -14.47 18.99
CA GLN A 404 -7.80 -15.12 20.28
C GLN A 404 -9.30 -15.24 20.57
N GLN A 405 -10.06 -14.16 20.38
CA GLN A 405 -11.52 -14.19 20.56
C GLN A 405 -12.21 -15.19 19.62
N VAL A 406 -11.77 -15.33 18.35
CA VAL A 406 -12.30 -16.40 17.47
C VAL A 406 -12.01 -17.78 18.05
N SER A 407 -10.85 -17.99 18.67
CA SER A 407 -10.53 -19.24 19.35
C SER A 407 -11.47 -19.57 20.51
N ASP A 408 -12.01 -18.55 21.19
CA ASP A 408 -12.87 -18.71 22.37
C ASP A 408 -14.34 -18.98 22.00
N GLU A 409 -14.71 -18.85 20.72
CA GLU A 409 -16.08 -18.97 20.21
C GLU A 409 -16.45 -20.42 19.83
N PHE A 410 -15.57 -21.40 20.08
CA PHE A 410 -15.93 -22.81 20.05
C PHE A 410 -16.74 -23.17 21.29
N PHE A 411 -18.03 -23.45 21.11
CA PHE A 411 -18.96 -23.74 22.22
C PHE A 411 -19.26 -25.23 22.39
N ALA A 412 -19.00 -26.05 21.36
CA ALA A 412 -19.20 -27.49 21.41
C ALA A 412 -17.85 -28.24 21.39
N PRO A 413 -17.77 -29.45 21.99
CA PRO A 413 -16.62 -30.32 21.81
C PRO A 413 -16.51 -30.77 20.35
N SER A 414 -15.28 -31.04 19.91
CA SER A 414 -15.02 -31.60 18.59
C SER A 414 -15.49 -33.06 18.51
N SER A 415 -16.06 -33.44 17.37
CA SER A 415 -16.38 -34.86 17.07
C SER A 415 -15.11 -35.72 16.94
N ASN A 416 -13.99 -35.10 16.55
CA ASN A 416 -12.67 -35.70 16.57
C ASN A 416 -11.99 -35.47 17.93
N PRO A 417 -11.71 -36.53 18.72
CA PRO A 417 -11.11 -36.41 20.06
C PRO A 417 -9.66 -35.91 20.05
N ASP A 418 -8.95 -36.04 18.93
CA ASP A 418 -7.56 -35.59 18.78
C ASP A 418 -7.44 -34.14 18.28
N ALA A 419 -8.58 -33.49 17.99
CA ALA A 419 -8.57 -32.13 17.45
C ALA A 419 -8.19 -31.10 18.51
N THR A 420 -7.13 -30.35 18.25
CA THR A 420 -6.74 -29.20 19.07
C THR A 420 -7.52 -27.96 18.64
N THR A 421 -7.58 -26.95 19.50
CA THR A 421 -8.19 -25.66 19.13
C THR A 421 -7.52 -25.06 17.88
N GLU A 422 -6.20 -25.24 17.73
CA GLU A 422 -5.48 -24.74 16.56
C GLU A 422 -5.86 -25.50 15.28
N SER A 423 -5.98 -26.83 15.30
CA SER A 423 -6.41 -27.58 14.12
C SER A 423 -7.85 -27.22 13.74
N ARG A 424 -8.74 -27.06 14.74
CA ARG A 424 -10.12 -26.61 14.56
C ARG A 424 -10.19 -25.22 13.93
N LEU A 425 -9.37 -24.27 14.37
CA LEU A 425 -9.26 -22.95 13.75
C LEU A 425 -8.81 -23.02 12.28
N ILE A 426 -7.82 -23.86 11.96
CA ILE A 426 -7.37 -24.04 10.57
C ILE A 426 -8.53 -24.54 9.69
N HIS A 427 -9.30 -25.52 10.16
CA HIS A 427 -10.48 -26.00 9.45
C HIS A 427 -11.56 -24.93 9.31
N LEU A 428 -11.84 -24.15 10.37
CA LEU A 428 -12.79 -23.05 10.34
C LEU A 428 -12.42 -22.01 9.28
N TRP A 429 -11.15 -21.58 9.23
CA TRP A 429 -10.71 -20.57 8.27
C TRP A 429 -10.79 -21.07 6.83
N ASN A 430 -10.45 -22.34 6.59
CA ASN A 430 -10.59 -22.95 5.27
C ASN A 430 -12.07 -23.05 4.86
N ALA A 431 -12.96 -23.44 5.78
CA ALA A 431 -14.41 -23.46 5.54
C ALA A 431 -14.96 -22.07 5.22
N ARG A 432 -14.53 -21.05 5.98
CA ARG A 432 -14.93 -19.64 5.78
C ARG A 432 -14.42 -19.04 4.47
N ARG A 433 -13.19 -19.35 4.07
CA ARG A 433 -12.62 -18.91 2.78
C ARG A 433 -13.47 -19.39 1.60
N ASN A 434 -13.92 -20.64 1.65
CA ASN A 434 -14.67 -21.26 0.56
C ASN A 434 -16.11 -20.76 0.41
N THR A 435 -16.57 -19.85 1.29
CA THR A 435 -17.93 -19.31 1.25
C THR A 435 -18.27 -18.55 -0.03
N THR A 436 -17.28 -18.06 -0.77
CA THR A 436 -17.47 -17.51 -2.12
C THR A 436 -17.97 -18.55 -3.13
N HIS A 437 -17.78 -19.84 -2.84
CA HIS A 437 -18.27 -20.98 -3.62
C HIS A 437 -19.40 -21.75 -2.90
N GLY A 438 -19.87 -21.27 -1.75
CA GLY A 438 -20.83 -21.95 -0.87
C GLY A 438 -20.17 -22.79 0.24
N PHE A 439 -20.95 -23.14 1.28
CA PHE A 439 -20.48 -24.03 2.36
C PHE A 439 -20.60 -25.49 1.90
N ASN A 440 -19.47 -26.13 1.56
CA ASN A 440 -19.40 -27.54 1.16
C ASN A 440 -18.76 -28.40 2.28
N GLU A 441 -18.05 -29.50 1.95
CA GLU A 441 -17.56 -30.64 2.78
C GLU A 441 -16.82 -30.37 4.13
N ASN A 442 -16.83 -29.15 4.67
CA ASN A 442 -16.26 -28.78 5.98
C ASN A 442 -17.26 -28.04 6.87
N ALA A 443 -18.57 -28.19 6.66
CA ALA A 443 -19.60 -27.46 7.43
C ALA A 443 -19.70 -27.90 8.90
N GLU A 444 -19.22 -29.09 9.26
CA GLU A 444 -19.27 -29.61 10.64
C GLU A 444 -18.56 -28.68 11.64
N ILE A 445 -17.44 -28.06 11.24
CA ILE A 445 -16.72 -27.11 12.10
C ILE A 445 -17.56 -25.87 12.45
N LEU A 446 -18.57 -25.54 11.64
CA LEU A 446 -19.51 -24.45 11.90
C LEU A 446 -20.59 -24.85 12.90
N ALA A 447 -20.85 -26.15 13.10
CA ALA A 447 -21.71 -26.63 14.17
C ALA A 447 -21.01 -26.54 15.54
N GLU A 448 -19.68 -26.45 15.56
CA GLU A 448 -18.88 -26.39 16.79
C GLU A 448 -18.58 -24.97 17.27
N HIS A 449 -18.76 -23.97 16.40
CA HIS A 449 -18.36 -22.57 16.62
C HIS A 449 -19.54 -21.63 16.35
N THR A 450 -19.68 -20.57 17.13
CA THR A 450 -20.81 -19.60 17.00
C THR A 450 -20.91 -18.88 15.65
N GLY A 451 -19.90 -19.03 14.80
CA GLY A 451 -19.70 -18.20 13.62
C GLY A 451 -19.40 -16.72 13.90
N ARG A 452 -19.28 -16.28 15.16
CA ARG A 452 -18.92 -14.89 15.46
C ARG A 452 -17.48 -14.64 15.07
N LEU A 453 -17.26 -13.54 14.37
CA LEU A 453 -15.93 -13.00 14.11
C LEU A 453 -15.85 -11.63 14.80
N PRO A 454 -14.75 -11.26 15.46
CA PRO A 454 -14.51 -9.87 15.89
C PRO A 454 -14.17 -8.95 14.72
N ALA A 455 -14.58 -7.68 14.75
CA ALA A 455 -14.39 -6.76 13.63
C ALA A 455 -12.90 -6.61 13.23
N ASP A 456 -12.03 -6.56 14.24
CA ASP A 456 -10.58 -6.38 14.10
C ASP A 456 -9.85 -7.56 13.41
N ILE A 457 -10.51 -8.71 13.18
CA ILE A 457 -9.89 -9.85 12.50
C ILE A 457 -9.41 -9.52 11.08
N VAL A 458 -10.05 -8.52 10.45
CA VAL A 458 -9.71 -8.06 9.11
C VAL A 458 -8.32 -7.40 9.03
N PHE A 459 -7.68 -7.14 10.18
CA PHE A 459 -6.33 -6.59 10.24
C PHE A 459 -5.22 -7.64 10.21
N VAL A 460 -5.52 -8.95 10.20
CA VAL A 460 -4.48 -9.99 10.09
C VAL A 460 -3.53 -9.78 8.89
N PRO A 461 -4.00 -9.42 7.67
CA PRO A 461 -3.10 -9.07 6.57
C PRO A 461 -2.06 -7.99 6.90
N MET A 462 -2.41 -7.02 7.75
CA MET A 462 -1.51 -5.95 8.16
C MET A 462 -0.34 -6.46 9.02
N VAL A 463 -0.54 -7.52 9.81
CA VAL A 463 0.55 -8.19 10.56
C VAL A 463 1.63 -8.67 9.59
N TYR A 464 1.21 -9.32 8.51
CA TYR A 464 2.14 -9.88 7.54
C TYR A 464 2.72 -8.83 6.59
N LEU A 465 2.00 -7.76 6.28
CA LEU A 465 2.58 -6.60 5.61
C LEU A 465 3.71 -6.00 6.46
N LEU A 466 3.49 -5.82 7.77
CA LEU A 466 4.53 -5.35 8.68
C LEU A 466 5.71 -6.32 8.78
N ASP A 467 5.47 -7.64 8.80
CA ASP A 467 6.53 -8.68 8.72
C ASP A 467 7.38 -8.47 7.46
N ILE A 468 6.76 -8.30 6.28
CA ILE A 468 7.47 -8.04 5.01
C ILE A 468 8.27 -6.73 5.05
N LEU A 469 7.67 -5.66 5.58
CA LEU A 469 8.31 -4.33 5.66
C LEU A 469 9.49 -4.32 6.64
N THR A 470 9.51 -5.20 7.65
CA THR A 470 10.55 -5.24 8.69
C THR A 470 11.63 -6.29 8.44
N ASP A 471 11.28 -7.48 7.94
CA ASP A 471 12.19 -8.58 7.60
C ASP A 471 12.00 -9.00 6.13
N ARG A 472 12.92 -8.52 5.27
CA ARG A 472 12.91 -8.75 3.82
C ARG A 472 13.74 -9.96 3.39
N GLU A 473 14.52 -10.57 4.29
CA GLU A 473 15.47 -11.62 3.89
C GLU A 473 14.73 -12.86 3.36
N ARG A 474 13.67 -13.27 4.06
CA ARG A 474 12.83 -14.41 3.64
C ARG A 474 12.16 -14.15 2.29
N LEU A 475 11.72 -12.93 2.05
CA LEU A 475 11.15 -12.50 0.77
C LEU A 475 12.17 -12.69 -0.36
N LEU A 476 13.38 -12.14 -0.18
CA LEU A 476 14.46 -12.26 -1.17
C LEU A 476 14.86 -13.72 -1.45
N GLN A 477 14.96 -14.54 -0.41
CA GLN A 477 15.23 -15.98 -0.56
C GLN A 477 14.14 -16.71 -1.38
N ARG A 478 12.87 -16.34 -1.20
CA ARG A 478 11.76 -16.91 -1.99
C ARG A 478 11.80 -16.44 -3.44
N ILE A 479 12.05 -15.16 -3.69
CA ILE A 479 12.21 -14.62 -5.04
C ILE A 479 13.33 -15.37 -5.77
N ALA A 480 14.51 -15.49 -5.14
CA ALA A 480 15.66 -16.19 -5.70
C ALA A 480 15.35 -17.66 -6.02
N ARG A 481 14.67 -18.37 -5.11
CA ARG A 481 14.24 -19.76 -5.34
C ARG A 481 13.27 -19.87 -6.53
N GLY A 482 12.32 -18.94 -6.63
CA GLY A 482 11.36 -18.88 -7.74
C GLY A 482 12.03 -18.62 -9.09
N CYS A 483 13.07 -17.77 -9.13
CA CYS A 483 13.81 -17.49 -10.37
C CYS A 483 14.67 -18.70 -10.81
N ARG A 484 15.30 -19.40 -9.86
CA ARG A 484 16.14 -20.59 -10.17
C ARG A 484 15.34 -21.80 -10.67
N THR A 485 14.07 -21.90 -10.30
CA THR A 485 13.20 -23.02 -10.69
C THR A 485 12.44 -22.78 -12.00
N ALA A 486 12.52 -21.57 -12.57
CA ALA A 486 11.76 -21.17 -13.75
C ALA A 486 12.35 -21.64 -15.11
N HIS A 487 13.35 -22.54 -15.13
CA HIS A 487 13.86 -23.19 -16.35
C HIS A 487 14.20 -24.68 -16.08
N PRO A 488 13.83 -25.65 -16.96
CA PRO A 488 13.69 -25.53 -18.42
C PRO A 488 12.34 -26.01 -19.03
N GLY A 489 11.91 -25.37 -20.14
CA GLY A 489 11.14 -26.00 -21.22
C GLY A 489 9.61 -25.99 -21.11
N ARG A 490 8.96 -24.99 -21.70
CA ARG A 490 7.66 -25.16 -22.38
C ARG A 490 7.55 -24.15 -23.52
N THR A 491 8.04 -24.58 -24.67
CA THR A 491 7.42 -24.25 -25.94
C THR A 491 6.03 -24.90 -25.96
N SER A 492 5.00 -24.09 -26.16
CA SER A 492 3.73 -24.50 -26.75
C SER A 492 3.20 -23.34 -27.57
#